data_AF-A0A915CHY4-F1
#
_entry.id   AF-A0A915CHY4-F1
#
_cell.length_a   1.000
_cell.length_b   1.000
_cell.length_c   1.000
_cell.angle_alpha   90.00
_cell.angle_beta   90.00
_cell.angle_gamma   90.00
#
_symmetry.space_group_name_H-M   'P 1'
#
loop_
_entity.id
_entity.type
_entity.pdbx_description
1 polymer ?
#
loop_
_entity_poly.entity_id
_entity_poly.type
_entity_poly.pdbx_seq_one_letter_code
_entity_poly.pdbx_strand_id
1 'polypeptide(L)'
;MVGISACIVLAKIHGMVTSGILHLTWIVFLICGAPEFYAWLQRVSTSELLENTELARCIAYLIWYPIVVVQAFLFCFADPRRRWITELTMKYNRSPELDSSFLNRLTLWWFNPIPIVGARKDLELEDLFQLNEGNTSAYLIPRWEALWLPAMQKYNEKKQRLINEDTSIAYRKQTSKSDGLKVESDGVALETKSEVKPPSIVWRLFLMFRYEILTATAVKLMSDVLQFASPFLLKYELKSLFLFQNVTLKS
;
A
#
# COMPACT_ATOMS: atom_id res chain seq x y z
N MET A 1 -19.74 13.55 14.05
CA MET A 1 -18.40 13.97 13.55
C MET A 1 -17.57 14.69 14.60
N VAL A 2 -18.10 15.71 15.29
CA VAL A 2 -17.35 16.48 16.30
C VAL A 2 -16.74 15.62 17.41
N GLY A 3 -17.45 14.61 17.92
CA GLY A 3 -16.93 13.69 18.93
C GLY A 3 -15.76 12.83 18.45
N ILE A 4 -15.76 12.42 17.17
CA ILE A 4 -14.64 11.66 16.57
C ILE A 4 -13.43 12.60 16.43
N SER A 5 -13.63 13.83 15.97
CA SER A 5 -12.57 14.84 15.89
C SER A 5 -11.97 15.15 17.26
N ALA A 6 -12.80 15.28 18.31
CA ALA A 6 -12.35 15.48 19.68
C ALA A 6 -11.53 14.28 20.21
N CYS A 7 -11.99 13.05 19.98
CA CYS A 7 -11.23 11.85 20.33
C CYS A 7 -9.88 11.78 19.57
N ILE A 8 -9.83 12.22 18.32
CA ILE A 8 -8.57 12.26 17.55
C ILE A 8 -7.62 13.34 18.09
N VAL A 9 -8.13 14.52 18.47
CA VAL A 9 -7.30 15.56 19.11
C VAL A 9 -6.77 15.07 20.46
N LEU A 10 -7.59 14.39 21.26
CA LEU A 10 -7.14 13.77 22.50
C LEU A 10 -6.09 12.69 22.23
N ALA A 11 -6.29 11.83 21.23
CA ALA A 11 -5.30 10.85 20.80
C ALA A 11 -3.96 11.48 20.42
N LYS A 12 -4.00 12.61 19.70
CA LYS A 12 -2.82 13.40 19.35
C LYS A 12 -2.12 13.97 20.58
N ILE A 13 -2.86 14.51 21.55
CA ILE A 13 -2.29 15.03 22.81
C ILE A 13 -1.59 13.91 23.61
N HIS A 14 -2.10 12.67 23.53
CA HIS A 14 -1.48 11.50 24.17
C HIS A 14 -0.30 10.90 23.38
N GLY A 15 0.02 11.48 22.22
CA GLY A 15 1.12 11.08 21.36
C GLY A 15 0.86 9.82 20.55
N MET A 16 -0.42 9.48 20.29
CA MET A 16 -0.75 8.43 19.33
C MET A 16 -0.56 8.96 17.92
N VAL A 17 0.30 8.28 17.15
CA VAL A 17 0.62 8.62 15.77
C VAL A 17 -0.65 8.52 14.94
N THR A 18 -1.06 9.61 14.31
CA THR A 18 -2.28 9.62 13.49
C THR A 18 -2.16 8.61 12.34
N SER A 19 -3.20 7.78 12.16
CA SER A 19 -3.28 6.81 11.07
C SER A 19 -3.40 7.49 9.70
N GLY A 20 -2.63 7.01 8.71
CA GLY A 20 -2.73 7.47 7.32
C GLY A 20 -4.13 7.27 6.71
N ILE A 21 -4.88 6.28 7.19
CA ILE A 21 -6.26 6.03 6.73
C ILE A 21 -7.16 7.22 7.09
N LEU A 22 -7.01 7.79 8.30
CA LEU A 22 -7.77 8.96 8.71
C LEU A 22 -7.45 10.15 7.81
N HIS A 23 -6.16 10.40 7.54
CA HIS A 23 -5.76 11.47 6.64
C HIS A 23 -6.40 11.31 5.24
N LEU A 24 -6.34 10.11 4.66
CA LEU A 24 -6.99 9.82 3.37
C LEU A 24 -8.50 10.05 3.40
N THR A 25 -9.18 9.65 4.48
CA THR A 25 -10.63 9.88 4.62
C THR A 25 -10.97 11.37 4.62
N TRP A 26 -10.21 12.20 5.33
CA TRP A 26 -10.43 13.65 5.34
C TRP A 26 -10.16 14.29 3.97
N ILE A 27 -9.15 13.81 3.23
CA ILE A 27 -8.90 14.25 1.85
C ILE A 27 -10.05 13.86 0.92
N VAL A 28 -10.59 12.63 1.04
CA VAL A 28 -11.75 12.20 0.26
C VAL A 28 -12.97 13.07 0.57
N PHE A 29 -13.26 13.36 1.85
CA PHE A 29 -14.34 14.28 2.20
C PHE A 29 -14.13 15.70 1.68
N LEU A 30 -12.88 16.20 1.69
CA LEU A 30 -12.54 17.51 1.14
C LEU A 30 -12.82 17.57 -0.38
N ILE A 31 -12.43 16.54 -1.13
CA ILE A 31 -12.64 16.46 -2.58
C ILE A 31 -14.12 16.23 -2.91
N CYS A 32 -14.78 15.28 -2.26
CA CYS A 32 -16.18 14.96 -2.53
C CYS A 32 -17.15 16.05 -2.07
N GLY A 33 -16.82 16.82 -1.02
CA GLY A 33 -17.65 17.91 -0.54
C GLY A 33 -17.50 19.22 -1.33
N ALA A 34 -16.46 19.35 -2.15
CA ALA A 34 -16.19 20.59 -2.90
C ALA A 34 -17.30 20.97 -3.90
N PRO A 35 -17.85 20.05 -4.72
CA PRO A 35 -18.92 20.39 -5.67
C PRO A 35 -20.21 20.84 -4.98
N GLU A 36 -20.55 20.21 -3.86
CA GLU A 36 -21.75 20.55 -3.08
C GLU A 36 -21.58 21.89 -2.37
N PHE A 37 -20.40 22.18 -1.79
CA PHE A 37 -20.09 23.51 -1.23
C PHE A 37 -20.20 24.61 -2.29
N TYR A 38 -19.66 24.36 -3.49
CA TYR A 38 -19.76 25.30 -4.60
C TYR A 38 -21.22 25.55 -5.02
N ALA A 39 -22.03 24.49 -5.11
CA ALA A 39 -23.45 24.61 -5.44
C ALA A 39 -24.21 25.45 -4.40
N TRP A 40 -23.95 25.26 -3.11
CA TRP A 40 -24.53 26.08 -2.04
C TRP A 40 -24.09 27.55 -2.14
N LEU A 41 -22.82 27.80 -2.45
CA LEU A 41 -22.30 29.17 -2.61
C LEU A 41 -22.97 29.91 -3.77
N GLN A 42 -23.22 29.22 -4.90
CA GLN A 42 -23.94 29.80 -6.04
C GLN A 42 -25.40 30.14 -5.71
N ARG A 43 -26.09 29.28 -4.96
CA ARG A 43 -27.48 29.53 -4.53
C ARG A 43 -27.59 30.74 -3.62
N VAL A 44 -26.66 30.89 -2.68
CA VAL A 44 -26.58 32.07 -1.80
C VAL A 44 -26.30 33.35 -2.63
N SER A 45 -25.38 33.27 -3.59
CA SER A 45 -25.05 34.42 -4.46
C SER A 45 -26.21 34.85 -5.36
N THR A 46 -27.10 33.93 -5.74
CA THR A 46 -28.22 34.20 -6.65
C THR A 46 -29.47 34.70 -5.90
N SER A 47 -29.39 34.87 -4.57
CA SER A 47 -30.48 35.35 -3.71
C SER A 47 -31.79 34.58 -3.93
N GLU A 48 -31.69 33.27 -4.13
CA GLU A 48 -32.85 32.41 -4.31
C GLU A 48 -33.61 32.32 -2.97
N LEU A 49 -34.94 32.50 -2.98
CA LEU A 49 -35.77 32.53 -1.78
C LEU A 49 -35.85 31.12 -1.17
N LEU A 50 -34.88 30.78 -0.33
CA LEU A 50 -34.81 29.47 0.30
C LEU A 50 -35.88 29.30 1.38
N GLU A 51 -36.57 28.16 1.35
CA GLU A 51 -37.47 27.75 2.41
C GLU A 51 -36.71 27.54 3.74
N ASN A 52 -37.35 27.79 4.89
CA ASN A 52 -36.69 27.79 6.21
C ASN A 52 -35.90 26.50 6.50
N THR A 53 -36.38 25.34 6.03
CA THR A 53 -35.72 24.03 6.20
C THR A 53 -34.48 23.86 5.32
N GLU A 54 -34.47 24.44 4.12
CA GLU A 54 -33.29 24.47 3.23
C GLU A 54 -32.23 25.45 3.76
N LEU A 55 -32.67 26.55 4.39
CA LEU A 55 -31.79 27.56 4.96
C LEU A 55 -30.95 26.99 6.12
N ALA A 56 -31.57 26.22 7.02
CA ALA A 56 -30.87 25.53 8.10
C ALA A 56 -29.81 24.54 7.58
N ARG A 57 -30.11 23.80 6.50
CA ARG A 57 -29.17 22.88 5.85
C ARG A 57 -28.01 23.62 5.21
N CYS A 58 -28.28 24.73 4.51
CA CYS A 58 -27.27 25.58 3.90
C CYS A 58 -26.28 26.11 4.96
N ILE A 59 -26.77 26.69 6.05
CA ILE A 59 -25.91 27.20 7.14
C ILE A 59 -25.09 26.07 7.75
N ALA A 60 -25.71 24.92 8.05
CA ALA A 60 -25.00 23.78 8.63
C ALA A 60 -23.87 23.29 7.71
N TYR A 61 -24.09 23.24 6.40
CA TYR A 61 -23.09 22.80 5.43
C TYR A 61 -21.95 23.83 5.26
N LEU A 62 -22.30 25.13 5.23
CA LEU A 62 -21.33 26.23 5.16
C LEU A 62 -20.42 26.30 6.40
N ILE A 63 -20.88 25.83 7.56
CA ILE A 63 -20.05 25.70 8.77
C ILE A 63 -19.24 24.40 8.74
N TRP A 64 -19.85 23.30 8.30
CA TRP A 64 -19.22 21.99 8.29
C TRP A 64 -18.03 21.90 7.32
N TYR A 65 -18.16 22.41 6.10
CA TYR A 65 -17.12 22.27 5.07
C TYR A 65 -15.79 22.97 5.44
N PRO A 66 -15.76 24.22 5.97
CA PRO A 66 -14.55 24.84 6.48
C PRO A 66 -13.89 24.04 7.61
N ILE A 67 -14.68 23.42 8.50
CA ILE A 67 -14.14 22.56 9.57
C ILE A 67 -13.41 21.36 8.95
N VAL A 68 -13.98 20.74 7.92
CA VAL A 68 -13.32 19.65 7.17
C VAL A 68 -12.01 20.12 6.55
N VAL A 69 -11.97 21.31 5.94
CA VAL A 69 -10.76 21.90 5.34
C VAL A 69 -9.67 22.13 6.39
N VAL A 70 -10.02 22.78 7.50
CA VAL A 70 -9.08 23.02 8.61
C VAL A 70 -8.57 21.70 9.17
N GLN A 71 -9.44 20.72 9.35
CA GLN A 71 -9.08 19.40 9.86
C GLN A 71 -8.12 18.67 8.90
N ALA A 72 -8.40 18.67 7.59
CA ALA A 72 -7.54 18.08 6.57
C ALA A 72 -6.15 18.74 6.59
N PHE A 73 -6.10 20.08 6.67
CA PHE A 73 -4.85 20.84 6.77
C PHE A 73 -4.07 20.52 8.05
N LEU A 74 -4.74 20.43 9.22
CA LEU A 74 -4.09 20.06 10.47
C LEU A 74 -3.51 18.64 10.45
N PHE A 75 -4.09 17.73 9.67
CA PHE A 75 -3.52 16.39 9.47
C PHE A 75 -2.33 16.35 8.51
N CYS A 76 -2.05 17.44 7.78
CA CYS A 76 -0.85 17.56 6.96
C CYS A 76 0.41 17.74 7.83
N PHE A 77 0.28 18.46 8.95
CA PHE A 77 1.39 18.75 9.86
C PHE A 77 1.64 17.59 10.82
N ALA A 78 2.92 17.40 11.14
CA ALA A 78 3.37 16.34 12.02
C ALA A 78 2.82 16.52 13.43
N ASP A 79 2.30 15.43 13.99
CA ASP A 79 1.93 15.40 15.40
C ASP A 79 3.20 15.58 16.24
N PRO A 80 3.19 16.49 17.23
CA PRO A 80 4.30 16.60 18.17
C PRO A 80 4.45 15.27 18.91
N ARG A 81 5.60 14.62 18.71
CA ARG A 81 5.90 13.32 19.30
C ARG A 81 6.53 13.48 20.69
N ARG A 82 6.50 12.41 21.48
CA ARG A 82 7.17 12.34 22.79
C ARG A 82 8.67 12.65 22.65
N ARG A 83 9.12 13.62 23.45
CA ARG A 83 10.48 14.20 23.45
C ARG A 83 11.62 13.17 23.44
N TRP A 84 11.47 12.07 24.18
CA TRP A 84 12.49 11.00 24.28
C TRP A 84 12.72 10.25 22.95
N ILE A 85 11.70 10.10 22.10
CA ILE A 85 11.85 9.46 20.79
C ILE A 85 12.69 10.35 19.88
N THR A 86 12.42 11.66 19.88
CA THR A 86 13.20 12.64 19.12
C THR A 86 14.67 12.68 19.54
N GLU A 87 14.93 12.58 20.85
CA GLU A 87 16.30 12.48 21.38
C GLU A 87 17.01 11.20 20.95
N LEU A 88 16.32 10.05 20.93
CA LEU A 88 16.85 8.79 20.41
C LEU A 88 17.14 8.86 18.91
N THR A 89 16.25 9.47 18.12
CA THR A 89 16.43 9.64 16.68
C THR A 89 17.67 10.47 16.38
N MET A 90 17.90 11.56 17.11
CA MET A 90 19.09 12.40 16.97
C MET A 90 20.37 11.70 17.47
N LYS A 91 20.28 10.91 18.54
CA LYS A 91 21.46 10.24 19.13
C LYS A 91 21.96 9.06 18.31
N TYR A 92 21.06 8.33 17.64
CA TYR A 92 21.39 7.08 16.94
C TYR A 92 21.17 7.15 15.42
N ASN A 93 20.93 8.33 14.84
CA ASN A 93 20.58 8.50 13.42
C ASN A 93 19.53 7.49 12.94
N ARG A 94 18.50 7.23 13.75
CA ARG A 94 17.39 6.37 13.33
C ARG A 94 16.62 7.03 12.20
N SER A 95 16.15 6.23 11.25
CA SER A 95 15.30 6.75 10.18
C SER A 95 14.02 7.38 10.75
N PRO A 96 13.74 8.66 10.45
CA PRO A 96 12.50 9.31 10.85
C PRO A 96 11.30 8.90 9.99
N GLU A 97 11.47 7.99 9.01
CA GLU A 97 10.41 7.62 8.05
C GLU A 97 9.12 7.17 8.75
N LEU A 98 9.22 6.14 9.62
CA LEU A 98 8.07 5.60 10.36
C LEU A 98 7.54 6.56 11.42
N ASP A 99 8.37 7.52 11.82
CA ASP A 99 8.04 8.47 12.86
C ASP A 99 7.41 9.77 12.34
N SER A 100 7.55 10.02 11.04
CA SER A 100 7.08 11.22 10.35
C SER A 100 5.56 11.22 10.11
N SER A 101 5.01 12.41 9.81
CA SER A 101 3.59 12.52 9.43
C SER A 101 3.29 11.73 8.16
N PHE A 102 2.03 11.35 7.96
CA PHE A 102 1.62 10.62 6.76
C PHE A 102 2.03 11.35 5.48
N LEU A 103 1.82 12.68 5.39
CA LEU A 103 2.24 13.45 4.22
C LEU A 103 3.75 13.54 4.09
N ASN A 104 4.48 13.72 5.19
CA ASN A 104 5.94 13.75 5.17
C ASN A 104 6.49 12.42 4.63
N ARG A 105 5.90 11.30 5.04
CA ARG A 105 6.22 9.97 4.50
C ARG A 105 5.85 9.83 3.02
N LEU A 106 4.68 10.34 2.61
CA LEU A 106 4.19 10.27 1.23
C LEU A 106 5.04 11.10 0.26
N THR A 107 5.45 12.29 0.67
CA THR A 107 6.29 13.20 -0.15
C THR A 107 7.78 12.95 0.01
N LEU A 108 8.17 11.96 0.82
CA LEU A 108 9.56 11.65 1.19
C LEU A 108 10.31 12.87 1.76
N TRP A 109 9.60 13.80 2.38
CA TRP A 109 10.19 15.05 2.86
C TRP A 109 11.23 14.82 3.97
N TRP A 110 11.08 13.74 4.74
CA TRP A 110 11.99 13.32 5.79
C TRP A 110 13.37 12.94 5.26
N PHE A 111 13.47 12.61 3.97
CA PHE A 111 14.72 12.24 3.30
C PHE A 111 15.52 13.47 2.83
N ASN A 112 14.90 14.65 2.70
CA ASN A 112 15.54 15.88 2.22
C ASN A 112 16.87 16.28 2.90
N PRO A 113 17.08 16.02 4.20
CA PRO A 113 18.37 16.31 4.84
C PRO A 113 19.55 15.59 4.17
N ILE A 114 19.38 14.35 3.67
CA ILE A 114 20.46 13.55 3.09
C ILE A 114 21.00 14.19 1.79
N PRO A 115 20.17 14.50 0.78
CA PRO A 115 20.64 15.20 -0.42
C PRO A 115 21.29 16.56 -0.13
N ILE A 116 20.81 17.29 0.88
CA ILE A 116 21.40 18.59 1.27
C ILE A 116 22.81 18.40 1.83
N VAL A 117 23.03 17.37 2.66
CA VAL A 117 24.37 17.03 3.17
C VAL A 117 25.27 16.54 2.04
N GLY A 118 24.77 15.67 1.17
CA GLY A 118 25.50 15.16 0.00
C GLY A 118 25.88 16.24 -1.01
N ALA A 119 25.14 17.35 -1.07
CA ALA A 119 25.49 18.51 -1.88
C ALA A 119 26.64 19.34 -1.27
N ARG A 120 26.91 19.20 0.03
CA ARG A 120 27.92 19.99 0.76
C ARG A 120 29.19 19.19 1.04
N LYS A 121 29.08 17.87 1.23
CA LYS A 121 30.19 16.95 1.47
C LYS A 121 29.91 15.57 0.91
N ASP A 122 30.97 14.79 0.70
CA ASP A 122 30.83 13.37 0.40
C ASP A 122 30.14 12.65 1.57
N LEU A 123 29.18 11.78 1.23
CA LEU A 123 28.37 11.09 2.22
C LEU A 123 29.17 9.95 2.88
N GLU A 124 29.23 9.98 4.21
CA GLU A 124 29.79 8.90 5.01
C GLU A 124 28.67 8.02 5.59
N LEU A 125 29.02 6.82 6.06
CA LEU A 125 28.06 5.89 6.68
C LEU A 125 27.36 6.51 7.90
N GLU A 126 28.05 7.41 8.60
CA GLU A 126 27.52 8.09 9.79
C GLU A 126 26.45 9.13 9.44
N ASP A 127 26.45 9.68 8.22
CA ASP A 127 25.46 10.65 7.76
C ASP A 127 24.15 10.01 7.30
N LEU A 128 24.15 8.69 7.13
CA LEU A 128 23.00 7.92 6.66
C LEU A 128 22.13 7.48 7.84
N PHE A 129 20.83 7.36 7.56
CA PHE A 129 19.90 6.81 8.52
C PHE A 129 20.09 5.30 8.69
N GLN A 130 19.95 4.81 9.93
CA GLN A 130 19.83 3.40 10.20
C GLN A 130 18.57 2.81 9.57
N LEU A 131 18.68 1.56 9.12
CA LEU A 131 17.58 0.82 8.53
C LEU A 131 16.46 0.60 9.55
N ASN A 132 15.21 0.71 9.09
CA ASN A 132 14.05 0.38 9.92
C ASN A 132 14.11 -1.09 10.39
N GLU A 133 13.67 -1.35 11.62
CA GLU A 133 13.68 -2.70 12.21
C GLU A 133 12.95 -3.72 11.34
N GLY A 134 11.79 -3.36 10.77
CA GLY A 134 11.00 -4.23 9.89
C GLY A 134 11.67 -4.59 8.55
N ASN A 135 12.69 -3.83 8.14
CA ASN A 135 13.44 -4.06 6.90
C ASN A 135 14.79 -4.75 7.16
N THR A 136 15.14 -5.01 8.42
CA THR A 136 16.43 -5.59 8.80
C THR A 136 16.43 -7.10 8.56
N SER A 137 17.58 -7.65 8.17
CA SER A 137 17.77 -9.10 7.98
C SER A 137 17.42 -9.91 9.22
N ALA A 138 17.77 -9.41 10.40
CA ALA A 138 17.42 -10.01 11.69
C ALA A 138 15.91 -10.22 11.88
N TYR A 139 15.07 -9.36 11.28
CA TYR A 139 13.62 -9.50 11.31
C TYR A 139 13.09 -10.37 10.14
N LEU A 140 13.66 -10.21 8.95
CA LEU A 140 13.18 -10.88 7.73
C LEU A 140 13.55 -12.37 7.68
N ILE A 141 14.73 -12.75 8.18
CA ILE A 141 15.23 -14.14 8.13
C ILE A 141 14.30 -15.09 8.90
N PRO A 142 13.97 -14.86 10.19
CA PRO A 142 13.09 -15.77 10.93
C PRO A 142 11.71 -15.91 10.29
N ARG A 143 11.19 -14.81 9.71
CA ARG A 143 9.90 -14.77 9.04
C ARG A 143 9.91 -15.56 7.73
N TRP A 144 11.03 -15.54 7.00
CA TRP A 144 11.25 -16.41 5.84
C TRP A 144 11.35 -17.87 6.24
N GLU A 145 12.16 -18.19 7.25
CA GLU A 145 12.37 -19.56 7.73
C GLU A 145 11.06 -20.22 8.19
N ALA A 146 10.20 -19.48 8.88
CA ALA A 146 8.87 -19.93 9.28
C ALA A 146 7.98 -20.36 8.09
N LEU A 147 8.16 -19.77 6.91
CA LEU A 147 7.42 -20.10 5.69
C LEU A 147 8.13 -21.17 4.85
N TRP A 148 9.47 -21.17 4.85
CA TRP A 148 10.30 -21.98 3.98
C TRP A 148 10.57 -23.38 4.55
N LEU A 149 10.92 -23.49 5.83
CA LEU A 149 11.28 -24.77 6.45
C LEU A 149 10.14 -25.80 6.37
N PRO A 150 8.87 -25.48 6.69
CA PRO A 150 7.78 -26.44 6.56
C PRO A 150 7.49 -26.84 5.10
N ALA A 151 7.71 -25.92 4.16
CA ALA A 151 7.54 -26.20 2.74
C ALA A 151 8.63 -27.15 2.23
N MET A 152 9.86 -26.97 2.70
CA MET A 152 10.99 -27.82 2.36
C MET A 152 10.88 -29.21 3.00
N GLN A 153 10.42 -29.30 4.25
CA GLN A 153 10.15 -30.57 4.91
C GLN A 153 9.11 -31.39 4.15
N LYS A 154 7.97 -30.78 3.78
CA LYS A 154 6.94 -31.45 2.97
C LYS A 154 7.46 -31.92 1.62
N TYR A 155 8.34 -31.14 0.98
CA TYR A 155 9.01 -31.54 -0.26
C TYR A 155 9.92 -32.75 -0.06
N ASN A 156 10.76 -32.72 0.97
CA ASN A 156 11.68 -33.80 1.30
C ASN A 156 10.95 -35.10 1.65
N GLU A 157 9.89 -35.02 2.47
CA GLU A 157 9.04 -36.16 2.78
C GLU A 157 8.40 -36.77 1.53
N LYS A 158 7.87 -35.93 0.64
CA LYS A 158 7.28 -36.40 -0.63
C LYS A 158 8.32 -37.05 -1.54
N LYS A 159 9.52 -36.46 -1.62
CA LYS A 159 10.65 -37.01 -2.38
C LYS A 159 11.09 -38.36 -1.83
N GLN A 160 11.19 -38.50 -0.50
CA GLN A 160 11.55 -39.76 0.15
C GLN A 160 10.51 -40.86 -0.08
N ARG A 161 9.21 -40.54 0.01
CA ARG A 161 8.14 -41.52 -0.26
C ARG A 161 8.21 -42.09 -1.67
N LEU A 162 8.41 -41.23 -2.67
CA LEU A 162 8.50 -41.66 -4.07
C LEU A 162 9.76 -42.50 -4.35
N ILE A 163 10.90 -42.15 -3.74
CA ILE A 163 12.12 -42.97 -3.82
C ILE A 163 11.88 -44.36 -3.23
N ASN A 164 11.21 -44.43 -2.08
CA ASN A 164 10.91 -45.70 -1.41
C ASN A 164 9.91 -46.55 -2.22
N GLU A 165 8.89 -45.92 -2.82
CA GLU A 165 7.93 -46.57 -3.71
C GLU A 165 8.60 -47.12 -4.98
N ASP A 166 9.40 -46.31 -5.68
CA ASP A 166 10.18 -46.73 -6.86
C ASP A 166 11.10 -47.94 -6.53
N THR A 167 11.76 -47.89 -5.36
CA THR A 167 12.63 -48.96 -4.86
C THR A 167 11.82 -50.24 -4.61
N SER A 168 10.66 -50.14 -3.95
CA SER A 168 9.79 -51.29 -3.67
C SER A 168 9.22 -51.94 -4.93
N ILE A 169 8.89 -51.15 -5.96
CA ILE A 169 8.42 -51.64 -7.26
C ILE A 169 9.56 -52.34 -8.01
N ALA A 170 10.78 -51.80 -7.96
CA ALA A 170 11.96 -52.43 -8.55
C ALA A 170 12.29 -53.78 -7.90
N TYR A 171 12.23 -53.87 -6.56
CA TYR A 171 12.41 -55.12 -5.82
C TYR A 171 11.34 -56.17 -6.19
N ARG A 172 10.05 -55.77 -6.24
CA ARG A 172 8.96 -56.67 -6.64
C ARG A 172 9.13 -57.19 -8.08
N LYS A 173 9.63 -56.36 -8.99
CA LYS A 173 9.87 -56.74 -10.39
C LYS A 173 11.04 -57.71 -10.56
N GLN A 174 12.03 -57.66 -9.66
CA GLN A 174 13.14 -58.62 -9.64
C GLN A 174 12.72 -59.98 -9.07
N THR A 175 11.94 -60.03 -7.99
CA THR A 175 11.44 -61.28 -7.43
C THR A 175 10.45 -62.00 -8.35
N SER A 176 9.58 -61.28 -9.07
CA SER A 176 8.71 -61.89 -10.09
C SER A 176 9.45 -62.42 -11.33
N LYS A 177 10.73 -62.08 -11.52
CA LYS A 177 11.55 -62.57 -12.64
C LYS A 177 12.34 -63.85 -12.29
N SER A 178 12.47 -64.20 -11.01
CA SER A 178 13.13 -65.46 -10.60
C SER A 178 12.17 -66.65 -10.51
N ASP A 179 10.87 -66.43 -10.32
CA ASP A 179 9.84 -67.47 -10.50
C ASP A 179 9.40 -67.51 -11.97
N GLY A 180 9.92 -68.47 -12.72
CA GLY A 180 9.79 -68.56 -14.17
C GLY A 180 8.38 -68.84 -14.70
N LEU A 181 7.53 -67.81 -14.76
CA LEU A 181 6.33 -67.82 -15.60
C LEU A 181 6.39 -66.68 -16.62
N LYS A 182 6.67 -67.06 -17.88
CA LYS A 182 6.61 -66.16 -19.03
C LYS A 182 5.16 -65.65 -19.19
N VAL A 183 4.94 -64.37 -18.96
CA VAL A 183 3.78 -63.66 -19.48
C VAL A 183 4.27 -62.61 -20.46
N GLU A 184 3.64 -62.65 -21.62
CA GLU A 184 3.92 -61.90 -22.84
C GLU A 184 4.02 -60.40 -22.60
N SER A 185 4.99 -59.81 -23.29
CA SER A 185 5.26 -58.39 -23.35
C SER A 185 4.16 -57.70 -24.16
N ASP A 186 3.19 -57.08 -23.49
CA ASP A 186 2.39 -56.01 -24.09
C ASP A 186 2.72 -54.68 -23.43
N GLY A 187 3.02 -53.70 -24.29
CA GLY A 187 3.68 -52.45 -23.96
C GLY A 187 2.86 -51.57 -23.01
N VAL A 188 3.26 -51.56 -21.74
CA VAL A 188 2.95 -50.44 -20.86
C VAL A 188 4.07 -49.43 -21.02
N ALA A 189 3.79 -48.43 -21.86
CA ALA A 189 4.57 -47.22 -21.99
C ALA A 189 4.99 -46.74 -20.59
N LEU A 190 6.30 -46.49 -20.43
CA LEU A 190 6.88 -45.79 -19.30
C LEU A 190 6.17 -44.43 -19.19
N GLU A 191 5.07 -44.38 -18.44
CA GLU A 191 4.49 -43.12 -18.01
C GLU A 191 5.57 -42.39 -17.22
N THR A 192 5.97 -41.26 -17.81
CA THR A 192 6.86 -40.23 -17.29
C THR A 192 6.95 -40.20 -15.77
N LYS A 193 8.13 -40.56 -15.27
CA LYS A 193 8.61 -40.41 -13.89
C LYS A 193 8.13 -39.07 -13.33
N SER A 194 7.26 -39.09 -12.32
CA SER A 194 6.70 -37.88 -11.72
C SER A 194 7.77 -37.17 -10.89
N GLU A 195 8.55 -36.31 -11.54
CA GLU A 195 9.58 -35.53 -10.88
C GLU A 195 8.92 -34.59 -9.85
N VAL A 196 9.29 -34.74 -8.57
CA VAL A 196 8.75 -33.89 -7.51
C VAL A 196 9.27 -32.48 -7.73
N LYS A 197 8.36 -31.59 -8.14
CA LYS A 197 8.69 -30.17 -8.31
C LYS A 197 9.07 -29.56 -6.96
N PRO A 198 10.23 -28.88 -6.86
CA PRO A 198 10.62 -28.19 -5.63
C PRO A 198 9.61 -27.11 -5.28
N PRO A 199 9.51 -26.71 -4.00
CA PRO A 199 8.65 -25.60 -3.61
C PRO A 199 9.13 -24.33 -4.31
N SER A 200 8.20 -23.60 -4.93
CA SER A 200 8.51 -22.35 -5.61
C SER A 200 8.96 -21.28 -4.61
N ILE A 201 10.19 -20.79 -4.78
CA ILE A 201 10.75 -19.67 -4.00
C ILE A 201 9.92 -18.41 -4.25
N VAL A 202 9.58 -18.12 -5.50
CA VAL A 202 8.82 -16.93 -5.91
C VAL A 202 7.46 -16.89 -5.22
N TRP A 203 6.77 -18.03 -5.12
CA TRP A 203 5.49 -18.09 -4.42
C TRP A 203 5.62 -17.81 -2.93
N ARG A 204 6.69 -18.31 -2.28
CA ARG A 204 6.95 -18.08 -0.86
C ARG A 204 7.35 -16.64 -0.57
N LEU A 205 8.13 -16.03 -1.46
CA LEU A 205 8.44 -14.59 -1.40
C LEU A 205 7.17 -13.76 -1.58
N PHE A 206 6.34 -14.10 -2.57
CA PHE A 206 5.04 -13.45 -2.76
C PHE A 206 4.17 -13.54 -1.50
N LEU A 207 4.11 -14.71 -0.87
CA LEU A 207 3.35 -14.90 0.37
C LEU A 207 3.91 -14.06 1.54
N MET A 208 5.23 -13.98 1.66
CA MET A 208 5.92 -13.20 2.70
C MET A 208 5.64 -11.69 2.58
N PHE A 209 5.63 -11.16 1.35
CA PHE A 209 5.45 -9.74 1.03
C PHE A 209 4.06 -9.40 0.47
N ARG A 210 3.05 -10.27 0.67
CA ARG A 210 1.73 -10.15 0.02
C ARG A 210 1.06 -8.78 0.18
N TYR A 211 1.18 -8.17 1.36
CA TYR A 211 0.55 -6.88 1.66
C TYR A 211 1.30 -5.71 1.00
N GLU A 212 2.64 -5.78 0.95
CA GLU A 212 3.49 -4.81 0.25
C GLU A 212 3.19 -4.84 -1.26
N ILE A 213 3.14 -6.04 -1.84
CA ILE A 213 2.87 -6.22 -3.27
C ILE A 213 1.43 -5.79 -3.61
N LEU A 214 0.45 -6.16 -2.79
CA LEU A 214 -0.96 -5.78 -3.01
C LEU A 214 -1.15 -4.26 -2.95
N THR A 215 -0.54 -3.60 -1.96
CA THR A 215 -0.63 -2.14 -1.83
C THR A 215 0.08 -1.43 -2.97
N ALA A 216 1.30 -1.87 -3.35
CA ALA A 216 2.01 -1.33 -4.50
C ALA A 216 1.21 -1.49 -5.81
N THR A 217 0.60 -2.67 -6.02
CA THR A 217 -0.24 -2.94 -7.18
C THR A 217 -1.48 -2.05 -7.19
N ALA A 218 -2.15 -1.88 -6.05
CA ALA A 218 -3.32 -1.00 -5.95
C ALA A 218 -2.97 0.46 -6.24
N VAL A 219 -1.87 0.97 -5.68
CA VAL A 219 -1.38 2.33 -5.95
C VAL A 219 -1.03 2.49 -7.43
N LYS A 220 -0.39 1.48 -8.04
CA LYS A 220 -0.05 1.49 -9.46
C LYS A 220 -1.30 1.53 -10.34
N LEU A 221 -2.31 0.70 -10.06
CA LEU A 221 -3.58 0.71 -10.77
C LEU A 221 -4.29 2.07 -10.67
N MET A 222 -4.29 2.68 -9.49
CA MET A 222 -4.84 4.02 -9.29
C MET A 222 -4.09 5.08 -10.11
N SER A 223 -2.75 5.00 -10.14
CA SER A 223 -1.93 5.87 -10.99
C SER A 223 -2.27 5.69 -12.48
N ASP A 224 -2.45 4.47 -12.95
CA ASP A 224 -2.75 4.20 -14.35
C ASP A 224 -4.15 4.73 -14.73
N VAL A 225 -5.16 4.57 -13.86
CA VAL A 225 -6.49 5.17 -14.02
C VAL A 225 -6.40 6.71 -14.10
N LEU A 226 -5.59 7.33 -13.25
CA LEU A 226 -5.41 8.78 -13.27
C LEU A 226 -4.74 9.27 -14.56
N GLN A 227 -3.79 8.50 -15.11
CA GLN A 227 -3.18 8.81 -16.41
C GLN A 227 -4.21 8.76 -17.53
N PHE A 228 -5.15 7.81 -17.50
CA PHE A 228 -6.27 7.78 -18.46
C PHE A 228 -7.25 8.95 -18.29
N ALA A 229 -7.35 9.57 -17.10
CA ALA A 229 -8.19 10.74 -16.89
C ALA A 229 -7.64 12.01 -17.56
N SER A 230 -6.31 12.10 -17.74
CA SER A 230 -5.65 13.28 -18.31
C SER A 230 -6.18 13.72 -19.71
N PRO A 231 -6.38 12.84 -20.72
CA PRO A 231 -6.95 13.24 -22.00
C PRO A 231 -8.41 13.71 -21.89
N PHE A 232 -9.19 13.20 -20.93
CA PHE A 232 -10.58 13.63 -20.74
C PHE A 232 -10.67 15.04 -20.18
N LEU A 233 -9.81 15.38 -19.23
CA LEU A 233 -9.71 16.74 -18.67
C LEU A 233 -9.31 17.73 -19.77
N LEU A 234 -8.29 17.41 -20.56
CA LEU A 234 -7.85 18.26 -21.69
C LEU A 234 -8.96 18.48 -22.71
N LYS A 235 -9.73 17.43 -23.05
CA LYS A 235 -10.85 17.52 -23.97
C LYS A 235 -11.97 18.43 -23.44
N TYR A 236 -12.26 18.39 -22.14
CA TYR A 236 -13.28 19.24 -21.53
C TYR A 236 -12.87 20.71 -21.56
N GLU A 237 -11.62 21.01 -21.19
CA GLU A 237 -11.06 22.37 -21.23
C GLU A 237 -11.02 22.93 -22.67
N LEU A 238 -10.59 22.13 -23.65
CA LEU A 238 -10.60 22.55 -25.06
C LEU A 238 -12.02 22.82 -25.55
N LYS A 239 -13.00 21.97 -25.22
CA LYS A 239 -14.39 22.15 -25.63
C LYS A 239 -15.00 23.40 -24.98
N SER A 240 -14.69 23.67 -23.71
CA SER A 240 -15.07 24.90 -23.01
C SER A 240 -14.50 26.14 -23.70
N LEU A 241 -13.19 26.15 -24.01
CA LEU A 241 -12.52 27.22 -24.75
C LEU A 241 -13.13 27.46 -26.14
N PHE A 242 -13.38 26.40 -26.92
CA PHE A 242 -14.00 26.52 -28.24
C PHE A 242 -15.46 27.00 -28.19
N LEU A 243 -16.22 26.65 -27.14
CA LEU A 243 -17.56 27.20 -26.93
C LEU A 243 -17.50 28.67 -26.53
N PHE A 244 -16.54 29.06 -25.68
CA PHE A 244 -16.35 30.45 -25.27
C PHE A 244 -15.93 31.35 -26.44
N GLN A 245 -15.05 30.86 -27.32
CA GLN A 245 -14.58 31.57 -28.52
C GLN A 245 -15.69 31.70 -29.57
N ASN A 246 -16.55 30.69 -29.73
CA ASN A 246 -17.71 30.78 -30.62
C ASN A 246 -18.81 31.72 -30.09
N VAL A 247 -18.96 31.86 -28.78
CA VAL A 247 -19.91 32.82 -28.18
C VAL A 247 -19.41 34.25 -28.32
N THR A 248 -18.10 34.49 -28.18
CA THR A 248 -17.50 35.83 -28.35
C THR A 248 -17.41 36.30 -29.80
N LEU A 249 -17.28 35.40 -30.78
CA LEU A 249 -17.30 35.75 -32.21
C LEU A 249 -18.71 36.02 -32.78
N LYS A 250 -19.76 35.73 -32.01
CA LYS A 250 -21.17 35.92 -32.41
C LYS A 250 -21.83 37.14 -31.77
N SER A 251 -21.12 37.85 -30.90
CA SER A 251 -21.47 39.14 -30.31
C SER A 251 -20.78 40.28 -31.05
#